data_AF-A0A8J5TK93-F1
#
_entry.id   AF-A0A8J5TK93-F1
#
_cell.length_a   1.000
_cell.length_b   1.000
_cell.length_c   1.000
_cell.angle_alpha   90.00
_cell.angle_beta   90.00
_cell.angle_gamma   90.00
#
_symmetry.space_group_name_H-M   'P 1'
#
loop_
_entity.id
_entity.type
_entity.pdbx_description
1 polymer ?
#
loop_
_entity_poly.entity_id
_entity_poly.type
_entity_poly.pdbx_seq_one_letter_code
_entity_poly.pdbx_strand_id
1 'polypeptide(L)'
;MMLVNSIDELKGWLEGKEVVFGVESNLTPTSNLTLTPPVRTLTSTLADALGHIVRSAMCFRHWVELDDGTVSLNPAPTADDDTLASSTFYSQVSGDPRLHTAIESIQTTFSKVIRELDIDLQSWYAYEHVWRRDKAGTVSRFCKSSPSVKEYDDKLRFYTHLASELSQASQEVTHGCVSLDVRLLVSQIVSHAMDWVKLLGSGLLQEARSRLQHVLHQVT
;
A
#
# COMPACT_ATOMS: atom_id res chain seq x y z
N MET A 1 0.18 -21.15 28.13
CA MET A 1 -0.67 -19.99 28.47
C MET A 1 -0.07 -18.69 27.97
N MET A 2 1.22 -18.40 28.21
CA MET A 2 1.88 -17.17 27.70
C MET A 2 1.85 -17.02 26.16
N LEU A 3 2.14 -18.07 25.39
CA LEU A 3 2.19 -17.96 23.91
C LEU A 3 0.83 -17.69 23.27
N VAL A 4 -0.22 -18.34 23.77
CA VAL A 4 -1.59 -18.10 23.31
C VAL A 4 -1.98 -16.65 23.61
N ASN A 5 -1.65 -16.16 24.81
CA ASN A 5 -1.87 -14.76 25.16
C ASN A 5 -1.09 -13.80 24.26
N SER A 6 0.18 -14.08 23.94
CA SER A 6 0.97 -13.23 23.02
C SER A 6 0.42 -13.19 21.60
N ILE A 7 -0.14 -14.31 21.12
CA ILE A 7 -0.78 -14.38 19.80
C ILE A 7 -2.15 -13.69 19.82
N ASP A 8 -2.90 -13.82 20.91
CA ASP A 8 -4.16 -13.09 21.11
C ASP A 8 -3.93 -11.58 21.26
N GLU A 9 -2.82 -11.15 21.88
CA GLU A 9 -2.40 -9.74 21.92
C GLU A 9 -2.03 -9.23 20.52
N LEU A 10 -1.24 -9.99 19.76
CA LEU A 10 -0.93 -9.65 18.36
C LEU A 10 -2.20 -9.55 17.51
N LYS A 11 -3.14 -10.48 17.71
CA LYS A 11 -4.45 -10.42 17.08
C LYS A 11 -5.20 -9.16 17.49
N GLY A 12 -5.20 -8.81 18.77
CA GLY A 12 -5.78 -7.58 19.28
C GLY A 12 -5.16 -6.31 18.70
N TRP A 13 -3.87 -6.33 18.38
CA TRP A 13 -3.21 -5.22 17.66
C TRP A 13 -3.65 -5.15 16.21
N LEU A 14 -3.77 -6.29 15.52
CA LEU A 14 -4.18 -6.35 14.11
C LEU A 14 -5.65 -5.97 13.90
N GLU A 15 -6.51 -6.35 14.85
CA GLU A 15 -7.93 -5.98 14.92
C GLU A 15 -8.15 -4.61 15.57
N GLY A 16 -7.13 -4.10 16.26
CA GLY A 16 -7.14 -2.83 16.96
C GLY A 16 -7.32 -1.64 16.03
N LYS A 17 -7.84 -0.55 16.58
CA LYS A 17 -7.97 0.74 15.87
C LYS A 17 -6.68 1.58 15.90
N GLU A 18 -5.64 1.09 16.54
CA GLU A 18 -4.36 1.80 16.61
C GLU A 18 -3.50 1.43 15.41
N VAL A 19 -2.97 2.44 14.72
CA VAL A 19 -2.11 2.25 13.56
C VAL A 19 -0.75 1.74 14.04
N VAL A 20 -0.38 0.55 13.59
CA VAL A 20 0.90 -0.09 13.92
C VAL A 20 1.91 0.07 12.79
N PHE A 21 1.46 0.11 11.54
CA PHE A 21 2.35 0.29 10.39
C PHE A 21 1.77 1.17 9.29
N GLY A 22 2.66 1.95 8.66
CA GLY A 22 2.35 2.81 7.52
C GLY A 22 2.81 2.17 6.21
N VAL A 23 1.99 2.32 5.17
CA VAL A 23 2.29 1.87 3.80
C VAL A 23 2.08 3.05 2.87
N GLU A 24 3.04 3.34 2.02
CA GLU A 24 2.95 4.43 1.06
C GLU A 24 2.45 3.93 -0.30
N SER A 25 1.68 4.74 -1.00
CA SER A 25 1.30 4.51 -2.40
C SER A 25 2.02 5.47 -3.33
N ASN A 26 2.43 4.96 -4.49
CA ASN A 26 3.06 5.79 -5.52
C ASN A 26 2.78 5.26 -6.93
N LEU A 27 3.01 6.13 -7.91
CA LEU A 27 3.15 5.78 -9.32
C LEU A 27 4.61 5.42 -9.61
N THR A 28 4.80 4.23 -10.16
CA THR A 28 6.10 3.81 -10.69
C THR A 28 6.45 4.60 -11.95
N PRO A 29 7.73 4.60 -12.38
CA PRO A 29 8.13 5.18 -13.68
C PRO A 29 7.39 4.57 -14.88
N THR A 30 6.88 3.34 -14.73
CA THR A 30 6.07 2.64 -15.75
C THR A 30 4.58 2.97 -15.66
N SER A 31 4.18 3.99 -14.89
CA SER A 31 2.80 4.45 -14.74
C SER A 31 1.84 3.41 -14.14
N ASN A 32 2.36 2.58 -13.22
CA ASN A 32 1.58 1.62 -12.47
C ASN A 32 1.51 2.02 -11.00
N LEU A 33 0.36 1.75 -10.37
CA LEU A 33 0.17 1.97 -8.95
C LEU A 33 0.88 0.86 -8.17
N THR A 34 1.62 1.23 -7.15
CA THR A 34 2.27 0.27 -6.24
C THR A 34 2.22 0.74 -4.81
N LEU A 35 2.18 -0.22 -3.90
CA LEU A 35 2.43 -0.02 -2.48
C LEU A 35 3.92 -0.16 -2.17
N THR A 36 4.39 0.62 -1.21
CA THR A 36 5.74 0.56 -0.66
C THR A 36 5.62 0.47 0.86
N PRO A 37 5.96 -0.67 1.48
CA PRO A 37 6.46 -1.90 0.85
C PRO A 37 5.35 -2.65 0.05
N PRO A 38 5.73 -3.47 -0.95
CA PRO A 38 4.75 -4.24 -1.73
C PRO A 38 4.02 -5.29 -0.88
N VAL A 39 2.82 -5.70 -1.31
CA VAL A 39 1.98 -6.70 -0.63
C VAL A 39 2.75 -7.99 -0.27
N ARG A 40 3.58 -8.50 -1.18
CA ARG A 40 4.40 -9.71 -0.93
C ARG A 40 5.32 -9.56 0.29
N THR A 41 5.84 -8.35 0.49
CA THR A 41 6.75 -8.05 1.60
C THR A 41 5.94 -7.97 2.88
N LEU A 42 4.77 -7.32 2.86
CA LEU A 42 3.85 -7.29 4.00
C LEU A 42 3.47 -8.71 4.45
N THR A 43 3.10 -9.60 3.52
CA THR A 43 2.75 -10.99 3.83
C THR A 43 3.94 -11.81 4.34
N SER A 44 5.13 -11.62 3.76
CA SER A 44 6.35 -12.29 4.22
C SER A 44 6.72 -11.84 5.62
N THR A 45 6.71 -10.53 5.89
CA THR A 45 7.03 -9.98 7.21
C THR A 45 6.07 -10.48 8.29
N LEU A 46 4.77 -10.60 7.98
CA LEU A 46 3.82 -11.22 8.91
C LEU A 46 4.16 -12.69 9.16
N ALA A 47 4.43 -13.46 8.10
CA ALA A 47 4.78 -14.87 8.22
C ALA A 47 6.07 -15.07 9.02
N ASP A 48 7.07 -14.21 8.81
CA ASP A 48 8.32 -14.21 9.56
C ASP A 48 8.07 -13.87 11.03
N ALA A 49 7.25 -12.84 11.33
CA ALA A 49 6.90 -12.47 12.70
C ALA A 49 6.19 -13.61 13.45
N LEU A 50 5.19 -14.23 12.82
CA LEU A 50 4.52 -15.42 13.37
C LEU A 50 5.51 -16.57 13.58
N GLY A 51 6.39 -16.81 12.61
CA GLY A 51 7.45 -17.80 12.73
C GLY A 51 8.41 -17.52 13.88
N HIS A 52 8.79 -16.26 14.11
CA HIS A 52 9.64 -15.87 15.23
C HIS A 52 8.94 -16.06 16.59
N ILE A 53 7.64 -15.76 16.68
CA ILE A 53 6.85 -16.00 17.90
C ILE A 53 6.82 -17.49 18.22
N VAL A 54 6.50 -18.34 17.24
CA VAL A 54 6.48 -19.80 17.43
C VAL A 54 7.89 -20.32 17.75
N ARG A 55 8.93 -19.85 17.06
CA ARG A 55 10.32 -20.26 17.34
C ARG A 55 10.81 -19.81 18.72
N SER A 56 10.36 -18.66 19.22
CA SER A 56 10.70 -18.22 20.57
C SER A 56 10.20 -19.22 21.64
N ALA A 57 9.11 -19.94 21.36
CA ALA A 57 8.62 -21.03 22.18
C ALA A 57 9.61 -22.20 22.29
N MET A 58 10.47 -22.39 21.28
CA MET A 58 11.45 -23.48 21.19
C MET A 58 12.65 -23.23 22.11
N CYS A 59 12.86 -22.01 22.60
CA CYS A 59 13.97 -21.70 23.48
C CYS A 59 13.68 -22.02 24.96
N PHE A 60 12.43 -22.36 25.31
CA PHE A 60 12.06 -22.63 26.69
C PHE A 60 12.35 -24.09 27.07
N ARG A 61 13.31 -24.22 27.98
CA ARG A 61 13.58 -25.45 28.73
C ARG A 61 12.47 -25.74 29.73
N HIS A 62 12.24 -27.02 30.01
CA HIS A 62 11.21 -27.46 30.93
C HIS A 62 11.73 -28.50 31.90
N TRP A 63 11.02 -28.61 33.03
CA TRP A 63 11.27 -29.64 34.02
C TRP A 63 10.70 -30.97 33.52
N VAL A 64 11.49 -32.04 33.65
CA VAL A 64 11.15 -33.41 33.30
C VAL A 64 11.36 -34.28 34.53
N GLU A 65 10.39 -35.13 34.83
CA GLU A 65 10.53 -36.18 35.84
C GLU A 65 11.25 -37.37 35.21
N LEU A 66 12.36 -37.78 35.81
CA LEU A 66 13.20 -38.89 35.38
C LEU A 66 12.66 -40.21 35.95
N ASP A 67 13.10 -41.33 35.38
CA ASP A 67 12.65 -42.68 35.79
C ASP A 67 12.97 -43.03 37.26
N ASP A 68 13.85 -42.27 37.91
CA ASP A 68 14.20 -42.38 39.32
C ASP A 68 13.33 -41.50 40.26
N GLY A 69 12.36 -40.78 39.72
CA GLY A 69 11.49 -39.84 40.44
C GLY A 69 12.13 -38.47 40.70
N THR A 70 13.34 -38.21 40.18
CA THR A 70 14.01 -36.91 40.29
C THR A 70 13.53 -35.96 39.20
N VAL A 71 13.33 -34.69 39.53
CA VAL A 71 12.97 -33.65 38.55
C VAL A 71 14.24 -32.94 38.09
N SER A 72 14.52 -32.97 36.80
CA SER A 72 15.66 -32.28 36.18
C SER A 72 15.21 -31.36 35.05
N LEU A 73 15.98 -30.32 34.78
CA LEU A 73 15.80 -29.52 33.58
C LEU A 73 16.21 -30.37 32.37
N ASN A 74 15.40 -30.32 31.30
CA ASN A 74 15.75 -30.96 30.04
C ASN A 74 17.14 -30.49 29.54
N PRO A 75 17.90 -31.35 28.84
CA PRO A 75 19.20 -30.98 28.30
C PRO A 75 19.09 -29.76 27.37
N ALA A 76 20.13 -28.92 27.35
CA ALA A 76 20.15 -27.76 26.46
C ALA A 76 20.04 -28.24 25.00
N PRO A 77 19.21 -27.59 24.18
CA PRO A 77 19.13 -27.93 22.77
C PRO A 77 20.51 -27.83 22.12
N THR A 78 20.96 -28.91 21.48
CA THR A 78 22.14 -28.86 20.60
C THR A 78 21.73 -28.19 19.28
N ALA A 79 22.68 -27.66 18.52
CA ALA A 79 22.40 -26.90 17.29
C ALA A 79 21.76 -27.72 16.14
N ASP A 80 21.44 -28.99 16.38
CA ASP A 80 20.74 -29.87 15.44
C ASP A 80 19.23 -29.75 15.66
N ASP A 81 18.51 -29.41 14.58
CA ASP A 81 17.06 -29.11 14.59
C ASP A 81 16.20 -30.30 15.09
N ASP A 82 16.67 -31.54 14.87
CA ASP A 82 15.98 -32.77 15.27
C ASP A 82 16.07 -33.07 16.78
N THR A 83 17.13 -32.62 17.48
CA THR A 83 17.26 -32.77 18.94
C THR A 83 16.60 -31.61 19.71
N LEU A 84 16.40 -30.47 19.05
CA LEU A 84 15.63 -29.31 19.54
C LEU A 84 14.15 -29.66 19.76
N ALA A 85 13.53 -30.37 18.82
CA ALA A 85 12.11 -30.71 18.87
C ALA A 85 11.75 -31.72 19.98
N SER A 86 12.67 -32.64 20.29
CA SER A 86 12.50 -33.72 21.27
C SER A 86 12.88 -33.32 22.70
N SER A 87 13.70 -32.27 22.85
CA SER A 87 14.13 -31.78 24.16
C SER A 87 13.25 -30.65 24.69
N THR A 88 12.51 -29.90 23.87
CA THR A 88 11.84 -28.65 24.29
C THR A 88 10.31 -28.77 24.33
N PHE A 89 9.62 -27.74 24.85
CA PHE A 89 8.15 -27.64 24.79
C PHE A 89 7.58 -27.60 23.37
N TYR A 90 8.43 -27.52 22.34
CA TYR A 90 8.03 -27.36 20.95
C TYR A 90 7.01 -28.40 20.50
N SER A 91 7.21 -29.70 20.76
CA SER A 91 6.26 -30.74 20.32
C SER A 91 4.86 -30.58 20.94
N GLN A 92 4.78 -30.07 22.17
CA GLN A 92 3.50 -29.84 22.86
C GLN A 92 2.82 -28.55 22.38
N VAL A 93 3.61 -27.51 22.06
CA VAL A 93 3.12 -26.22 21.60
C VAL A 93 2.73 -26.27 20.12
N SER A 94 3.56 -26.86 19.27
CA SER A 94 3.34 -26.97 17.83
C SER A 94 2.17 -27.90 17.49
N GLY A 95 1.77 -28.79 18.40
CA GLY A 95 0.58 -29.62 18.27
C GLY A 95 -0.72 -29.00 18.81
N ASP A 96 -0.67 -27.83 19.46
CA ASP A 96 -1.86 -27.23 20.07
C ASP A 96 -2.81 -26.69 18.97
N PRO A 97 -4.07 -27.18 18.88
CA PRO A 97 -5.03 -26.67 17.90
C PRO A 97 -5.32 -25.17 18.08
N ARG A 98 -5.25 -24.64 19.30
CA ARG A 98 -5.52 -23.22 19.58
C ARG A 98 -4.48 -22.31 18.92
N LEU A 99 -3.23 -22.76 18.88
CA LEU A 99 -2.14 -22.04 18.21
C LEU A 99 -2.43 -21.90 16.70
N HIS A 100 -2.80 -23.01 16.06
CA HIS A 100 -3.13 -23.03 14.64
C HIS A 100 -4.33 -22.14 14.32
N THR A 101 -5.43 -22.27 15.08
CA THR A 101 -6.62 -21.43 14.90
C THR A 101 -6.30 -19.95 15.06
N ALA A 102 -5.46 -19.58 16.03
CA ALA A 102 -5.08 -18.19 16.25
C ALA A 102 -4.21 -17.65 15.09
N ILE A 103 -3.26 -18.44 14.59
CA ILE A 103 -2.43 -18.09 13.42
C ILE A 103 -3.30 -17.91 12.17
N GLU A 104 -4.22 -18.84 11.89
CA GLU A 104 -5.15 -18.76 10.76
C GLU A 104 -6.05 -17.53 10.85
N SER A 105 -6.54 -17.21 12.05
CA SER A 105 -7.35 -16.01 12.32
C SER A 105 -6.57 -14.72 12.02
N ILE A 106 -5.29 -14.66 12.42
CA ILE A 106 -4.41 -13.52 12.15
C ILE A 106 -4.16 -13.36 10.65
N GLN A 107 -3.81 -14.45 9.97
CA GLN A 107 -3.54 -14.44 8.52
C GLN A 107 -4.78 -14.01 7.73
N THR A 108 -5.96 -14.48 8.14
CA THR A 108 -7.25 -14.10 7.53
C THR A 108 -7.53 -12.62 7.73
N THR A 109 -7.35 -12.10 8.94
CA THR A 109 -7.56 -10.68 9.27
C THR A 109 -6.62 -9.79 8.48
N PHE A 110 -5.35 -10.14 8.43
CA PHE A 110 -4.35 -9.37 7.68
C PHE A 110 -4.61 -9.40 6.17
N SER A 111 -5.04 -10.54 5.64
CA SER A 111 -5.43 -10.68 4.23
C SER A 111 -6.65 -9.82 3.89
N LYS A 112 -7.60 -9.67 4.82
CA LYS A 112 -8.72 -8.73 4.68
C LYS A 112 -8.21 -7.28 4.60
N VAL A 113 -7.30 -6.89 5.49
CA VAL A 113 -6.72 -5.54 5.47
C VAL A 113 -5.97 -5.26 4.17
N ILE A 114 -5.15 -6.20 3.69
CA ILE A 114 -4.47 -6.10 2.39
C ILE A 114 -5.49 -5.88 1.26
N ARG A 115 -6.61 -6.59 1.30
CA ARG A 115 -7.66 -6.45 0.28
C ARG A 115 -8.31 -5.08 0.31
N GLU A 116 -8.58 -4.50 1.48
CA GLU A 116 -9.09 -3.13 1.60
C GLU A 116 -8.07 -2.12 1.04
N LEU A 117 -6.78 -2.29 1.35
CA LEU A 117 -5.71 -1.45 0.79
C LEU A 117 -5.63 -1.55 -0.74
N ASP A 118 -5.80 -2.75 -1.30
CA ASP A 118 -5.83 -2.93 -2.76
C ASP A 118 -7.08 -2.26 -3.35
N ILE A 119 -8.27 -2.42 -2.76
CA ILE A 119 -9.49 -1.74 -3.22
C ILE A 119 -9.29 -0.22 -3.26
N ASP A 120 -8.73 0.36 -2.21
CA ASP A 120 -8.41 1.78 -2.15
C ASP A 120 -7.42 2.17 -3.23
N LEU A 121 -6.35 1.40 -3.43
CA LEU A 121 -5.38 1.64 -4.47
C LEU A 121 -6.02 1.56 -5.87
N GLN A 122 -6.86 0.55 -6.11
CA GLN A 122 -7.55 0.36 -7.40
C GLN A 122 -8.50 1.52 -7.71
N SER A 123 -9.10 2.15 -6.69
CA SER A 123 -10.00 3.29 -6.89
C SER A 123 -9.32 4.45 -7.63
N TRP A 124 -8.00 4.60 -7.48
CA TRP A 124 -7.23 5.64 -8.16
C TRP A 124 -7.15 5.43 -9.67
N TYR A 125 -7.34 4.22 -10.20
CA TYR A 125 -7.39 3.98 -11.64
C TYR A 125 -8.50 4.77 -12.36
N ALA A 126 -9.51 5.28 -11.64
CA ALA A 126 -10.47 6.23 -12.21
C ALA A 126 -9.78 7.46 -12.84
N TYR A 127 -8.62 7.85 -12.33
CA TYR A 127 -7.83 8.99 -12.79
C TYR A 127 -6.72 8.59 -13.78
N GLU A 128 -6.68 7.33 -14.24
CA GLU A 128 -5.62 6.81 -15.12
C GLU A 128 -5.39 7.66 -16.39
N HIS A 129 -6.48 8.22 -16.92
CA HIS A 129 -6.46 9.10 -18.08
C HIS A 129 -5.60 10.37 -17.89
N VAL A 130 -5.32 10.77 -16.65
CA VAL A 130 -4.51 11.95 -16.31
C VAL A 130 -3.02 11.66 -16.51
N TRP A 131 -2.55 10.47 -16.11
CA TRP A 131 -1.12 10.15 -16.16
C TRP A 131 -0.71 9.20 -17.30
N ARG A 132 -1.55 8.26 -17.73
CA ARG A 132 -1.19 7.29 -18.79
C ARG A 132 -1.39 7.81 -20.20
N ARG A 133 -2.31 8.75 -20.40
CA ARG A 133 -2.64 9.25 -21.74
C ARG A 133 -1.50 10.12 -22.28
N ASP A 134 -1.19 9.96 -23.56
CA ASP A 134 -0.26 10.84 -24.27
C ASP A 134 -0.81 12.28 -24.30
N LYS A 135 -0.23 13.13 -23.44
CA LYS A 135 -0.64 14.53 -23.27
C LYS A 135 -0.40 15.32 -24.55
N ALA A 136 0.80 15.21 -25.12
CA ALA A 136 1.22 16.02 -26.27
C ALA A 136 0.41 15.66 -27.52
N GLY A 137 0.26 14.37 -27.82
CA GLY A 137 -0.55 13.93 -28.95
C GLY A 137 -2.03 14.27 -28.81
N THR A 138 -2.58 14.15 -27.59
CA THR A 138 -3.97 14.53 -27.33
C THR A 138 -4.21 16.03 -27.50
N VAL A 139 -3.35 16.88 -26.92
CA VAL A 139 -3.45 18.34 -27.07
C VAL A 139 -3.25 18.75 -28.52
N SER A 140 -2.28 18.17 -29.24
CA SER A 140 -2.06 18.47 -30.66
C SER A 140 -3.29 18.16 -31.52
N ARG A 141 -3.94 17.01 -31.30
CA ARG A 141 -5.19 16.67 -31.99
C ARG A 141 -6.33 17.61 -31.63
N PHE A 142 -6.43 17.99 -30.35
CA PHE A 142 -7.43 18.93 -29.88
C PHE A 142 -7.24 20.32 -30.51
N CYS A 143 -6.03 20.88 -30.56
CA CYS A 143 -5.80 22.17 -31.20
C CYS A 143 -6.12 22.13 -32.72
N LYS A 144 -5.83 21.00 -33.39
CA LYS A 144 -6.12 20.82 -34.82
C LYS A 144 -7.61 20.79 -35.16
N SER A 145 -8.49 20.48 -34.19
CA SER A 145 -9.94 20.54 -34.42
C SER A 145 -10.50 21.96 -34.33
N SER A 146 -9.66 22.99 -34.20
CA SER A 146 -10.06 24.40 -34.04
C SER A 146 -11.13 24.59 -32.96
N PRO A 147 -10.87 24.16 -31.72
CA PRO A 147 -11.86 24.18 -30.67
C PRO A 147 -12.22 25.62 -30.28
N SER A 148 -13.44 25.78 -29.79
CA SER A 148 -13.93 27.04 -29.25
C SER A 148 -13.19 27.40 -27.95
N VAL A 149 -13.18 28.69 -27.62
CA VAL A 149 -12.61 29.18 -26.36
C VAL A 149 -13.28 28.53 -25.15
N LYS A 150 -14.60 28.27 -25.25
CA LYS A 150 -15.35 27.56 -24.22
C LYS A 150 -14.82 26.14 -23.99
N GLU A 151 -14.52 25.40 -25.05
CA GLU A 151 -13.98 24.03 -24.92
C GLU A 151 -12.57 24.00 -24.31
N TYR A 152 -11.74 25.03 -24.56
CA TYR A 152 -10.48 25.20 -23.83
C TYR A 152 -10.73 25.45 -22.35
N ASP A 153 -11.62 26.39 -22.02
CA ASP A 153 -11.95 26.75 -20.63
C ASP A 153 -12.49 25.55 -19.86
N ASP A 154 -13.41 24.78 -20.45
CA ASP A 154 -13.98 23.57 -19.85
C ASP A 154 -12.88 22.54 -19.50
N LYS A 155 -11.91 22.32 -20.40
CA LYS A 155 -10.78 21.40 -20.14
C LYS A 155 -9.79 21.93 -19.12
N LEU A 156 -9.44 23.21 -19.18
CA LEU A 156 -8.54 23.85 -18.21
C LEU A 156 -9.14 23.79 -16.81
N ARG A 157 -10.43 24.17 -16.69
CA ARG A 157 -11.18 24.12 -15.44
C ARG A 157 -11.26 22.70 -14.90
N PHE A 158 -11.49 21.70 -15.74
CA PHE A 158 -11.50 20.29 -15.32
C PHE A 158 -10.20 19.89 -14.62
N TYR A 159 -9.04 20.09 -15.27
CA TYR A 159 -7.75 19.66 -14.70
C TYR A 159 -7.33 20.52 -13.49
N THR A 160 -7.60 21.82 -13.50
CA THR A 160 -7.32 22.69 -12.35
C THR A 160 -8.20 22.34 -11.14
N HIS A 161 -9.48 22.05 -11.37
CA HIS A 161 -10.39 21.63 -10.32
C HIS A 161 -9.98 20.28 -9.74
N LEU A 162 -9.70 19.29 -10.59
CA LEU A 162 -9.20 17.98 -10.18
C LEU A 162 -7.96 18.09 -9.30
N ALA A 163 -6.98 18.90 -9.71
CA ALA A 163 -5.76 19.11 -8.93
C ALA A 163 -6.06 19.74 -7.54
N SER A 164 -7.00 20.68 -7.47
CA SER A 164 -7.41 21.30 -6.22
C SER A 164 -8.16 20.33 -5.31
N GLU A 165 -9.11 19.55 -5.84
CA GLU A 165 -9.90 18.59 -5.07
C GLU A 165 -9.01 17.51 -4.46
N LEU A 166 -8.11 16.91 -5.26
CA LEU A 166 -7.18 15.89 -4.76
C LEU A 166 -6.22 16.44 -3.70
N SER A 167 -5.80 17.70 -3.83
CA SER A 167 -4.91 18.33 -2.84
C SER A 167 -5.61 18.64 -1.51
N GLN A 168 -6.94 18.78 -1.51
CA GLN A 168 -7.74 19.07 -0.32
C GLN A 168 -8.29 17.81 0.35
N ALA A 169 -8.36 16.70 -0.38
CA ALA A 169 -8.81 15.43 0.15
C ALA A 169 -7.89 14.89 1.25
N SER A 170 -8.41 14.03 2.13
CA SER A 170 -7.59 13.32 3.11
C SER A 170 -6.55 12.48 2.40
N GLN A 171 -5.28 12.63 2.79
CA GLN A 171 -4.15 11.93 2.16
C GLN A 171 -3.65 10.73 2.97
N GLU A 172 -4.36 10.42 4.06
CA GLU A 172 -4.13 9.22 4.87
C GLU A 172 -5.47 8.49 5.03
N VAL A 173 -5.46 7.18 4.80
CA VAL A 173 -6.61 6.29 4.96
C VAL A 173 -6.20 5.12 5.84
N THR A 174 -6.99 4.80 6.86
CA THR A 174 -6.65 3.77 7.84
C THR A 174 -7.56 2.56 7.74
N HIS A 175 -6.96 1.37 7.65
CA HIS A 175 -7.62 0.08 7.65
C HIS A 175 -7.04 -0.80 8.75
N GLY A 176 -7.79 -0.95 9.85
CA GLY A 176 -7.34 -1.69 11.03
C GLY A 176 -6.02 -1.12 11.57
N CYS A 177 -5.00 -1.98 11.64
CA CYS A 177 -3.65 -1.63 12.09
C CYS A 177 -2.78 -0.91 11.03
N VAL A 178 -3.31 -0.60 9.85
CA VAL A 178 -2.54 -0.09 8.70
C VAL A 178 -3.00 1.29 8.28
N SER A 179 -2.06 2.21 8.15
CA SER A 179 -2.32 3.50 7.51
C SER A 179 -1.74 3.52 6.11
N LEU A 180 -2.58 3.78 5.12
CA LEU A 180 -2.22 4.04 3.73
C LEU A 180 -1.97 5.52 3.54
N ASP A 181 -0.72 5.87 3.23
CA ASP A 181 -0.31 7.20 2.84
C ASP A 181 -0.43 7.35 1.31
N VAL A 182 -1.31 8.26 0.87
CA VAL A 182 -1.51 8.60 -0.55
C VAL A 182 -0.94 9.97 -0.91
N ARG A 183 -0.21 10.65 -0.01
CA ARG A 183 0.37 11.98 -0.25
C ARG A 183 1.24 12.02 -1.50
N LEU A 184 2.14 11.05 -1.64
CA LEU A 184 3.04 10.97 -2.78
C LEU A 184 2.27 10.70 -4.09
N LEU A 185 1.34 9.76 -4.06
CA LEU A 185 0.48 9.46 -5.20
C LEU A 185 -0.32 10.69 -5.65
N VAL A 186 -0.96 11.38 -4.71
CA VAL A 186 -1.72 12.62 -4.96
C VAL A 186 -0.82 13.68 -5.57
N SER A 187 0.36 13.91 -5.00
CA SER A 187 1.34 14.87 -5.53
C SER A 187 1.73 14.57 -6.98
N GLN A 188 1.96 13.30 -7.31
CA GLN A 188 2.25 12.87 -8.68
C GLN A 188 1.06 13.15 -9.61
N ILE A 189 -0.16 12.74 -9.24
CA ILE A 189 -1.36 12.96 -10.06
C ILE A 189 -1.62 14.46 -10.28
N VAL A 190 -1.49 15.28 -9.24
CA VAL A 190 -1.60 16.74 -9.31
C VAL A 190 -0.57 17.31 -10.27
N SER A 191 0.68 16.86 -10.21
CA SER A 191 1.71 17.26 -11.17
C SER A 191 1.31 16.92 -12.61
N HIS A 192 0.79 15.71 -12.85
CA HIS A 192 0.31 15.32 -14.18
C HIS A 192 -0.87 16.19 -14.66
N ALA A 193 -1.80 16.54 -13.79
CA ALA A 193 -2.92 17.45 -14.10
C ALA A 193 -2.40 18.87 -14.44
N MET A 194 -1.40 19.37 -13.71
CA MET A 194 -0.79 20.66 -14.00
C MET A 194 -0.04 20.67 -15.35
N ASP A 195 0.56 19.55 -15.76
CA ASP A 195 1.14 19.44 -17.10
C ASP A 195 0.07 19.54 -18.20
N TRP A 196 -1.11 18.95 -17.99
CA TRP A 196 -2.24 19.12 -18.92
C TRP A 196 -2.63 20.58 -19.05
N VAL A 197 -2.75 21.30 -17.92
CA VAL A 197 -3.06 22.74 -17.90
C VAL A 197 -2.02 23.53 -18.68
N LYS A 198 -0.71 23.27 -18.45
CA LYS A 198 0.38 23.93 -19.17
C LYS A 198 0.33 23.67 -20.68
N LEU A 199 0.14 22.42 -21.09
CA LEU A 199 0.09 22.05 -22.51
C LEU A 199 -1.13 22.66 -23.21
N LEU A 200 -2.32 22.56 -22.61
CA LEU A 200 -3.53 23.18 -23.15
C LEU A 200 -3.39 24.71 -23.25
N GLY A 201 -2.86 25.35 -22.20
CA GLY A 201 -2.62 26.79 -22.20
C GLY A 201 -1.61 27.22 -23.27
N SER A 202 -0.56 26.43 -23.50
CA SER A 202 0.40 26.69 -24.57
C SER A 202 -0.22 26.57 -25.97
N GLY A 203 -1.10 25.59 -26.17
CA GLY A 203 -1.85 25.41 -27.42
C GLY A 203 -2.79 26.58 -27.70
N LEU A 204 -3.55 27.01 -26.69
CA LEU A 204 -4.44 28.18 -26.78
C LEU A 204 -3.65 29.46 -27.09
N LEU A 205 -2.52 29.69 -26.43
CA LEU A 205 -1.67 30.86 -26.66
C LEU A 205 -1.13 30.88 -28.09
N GLN A 206 -0.70 29.73 -28.61
CA GLN A 206 -0.22 29.61 -29.98
C GLN A 206 -1.33 29.93 -30.98
N GLU A 207 -2.53 29.39 -30.78
CA GLU A 207 -3.67 29.64 -31.64
C GLU A 207 -4.09 31.12 -31.64
N ALA A 208 -4.14 31.74 -30.46
CA ALA A 208 -4.43 33.16 -30.31
C ALA A 208 -3.39 34.03 -31.03
N ARG A 209 -2.10 33.72 -30.90
CA ARG A 209 -1.01 34.41 -31.59
C ARG A 209 -1.15 34.32 -33.11
N SER A 210 -1.42 33.13 -33.64
CA SER A 210 -1.60 32.92 -35.08
C SER A 210 -2.80 33.71 -35.63
N ARG A 211 -3.94 33.70 -34.91
CA ARG A 211 -5.12 34.49 -35.29
C ARG A 211 -4.84 35.99 -35.28
N LEU A 212 -4.14 36.50 -34.26
CA LEU A 212 -3.79 37.91 -34.16
C LEU A 212 -2.84 38.34 -35.28
N GLN A 213 -1.81 37.53 -35.56
CA GLN A 213 -0.90 37.78 -36.69
C GLN A 213 -1.62 37.82 -38.02
N HIS A 214 -2.59 36.94 -38.24
CA HIS A 214 -3.40 36.94 -39.46
C HIS A 214 -4.22 38.22 -39.60
N VAL A 215 -4.90 38.67 -38.54
CA VAL A 215 -5.66 39.93 -38.55
C VAL A 215 -4.74 41.13 -38.78
N LEU A 216 -3.56 41.16 -38.16
CA LEU A 216 -2.59 42.25 -38.35
C LEU A 216 -2.15 42.38 -39.82
N HIS A 217 -1.91 41.27 -40.51
CA HIS A 217 -1.58 41.26 -41.94
C HIS A 217 -2.74 41.69 -42.85
N GLN A 218 -3.99 41.65 -42.39
CA GLN A 218 -5.16 42.08 -43.17
C GLN A 218 -5.44 43.59 -43.03
N VAL A 219 -4.95 44.21 -41.96
CA VAL A 219 -5.18 45.63 -41.65
C VAL A 219 -4.03 46.52 -42.14
N THR A 220 -2.87 45.94 -42.46
CA THR A 220 -1.68 46.63 -43.00
C THR A 220 -1.63 46.48 -44.52
#